data_AF-A0A2T6MXH9-F1
#
_entry.id   AF-A0A2T6MXH9-F1
#
_cell.length_a   1.000
_cell.length_b   1.000
_cell.length_c   1.000
_cell.angle_alpha   90.00
_cell.angle_beta   90.00
_cell.angle_gamma   90.00
#
_symmetry.space_group_name_H-M   'P 1'
#
loop_
_entity.id
_entity.type
_entity.pdbx_description
1 polymer ?
#
loop_
_entity_poly.entity_id
_entity_poly.type
_entity_poly.pdbx_seq_one_letter_code
_entity_poly.pdbx_strand_id
1 'polypeptide(L)' 'MKRTVLALAFLVAGCSESVDVEFFSYQGCRRDMTEAFTNQGMDPVAANMKAKAHCEEQMQK' A
#
# COMPACT_ATOMS: atom_id res chain seq x y z
N MET A 1 1.71 57.49 -6.26
CA MET A 1 2.75 56.58 -6.76
C MET A 1 2.38 55.15 -6.38
N LYS A 2 1.81 54.37 -7.31
CA LYS A 2 1.48 52.95 -7.09
C LYS A 2 2.71 52.11 -7.46
N ARG A 3 3.34 51.51 -6.46
CA ARG A 3 4.48 50.60 -6.65
C ARG A 3 3.95 49.23 -7.05
N THR A 4 4.08 48.93 -8.33
CA THR A 4 4.16 47.59 -8.90
C THR A 4 5.24 46.80 -8.18
N VAL A 5 4.86 45.69 -7.53
CA VAL A 5 5.82 44.67 -7.10
C VAL A 5 5.44 43.39 -7.83
N LEU A 6 6.11 43.21 -8.98
CA LEU A 6 6.38 41.90 -9.54
C LEU A 6 7.26 41.17 -8.53
N ALA A 7 6.78 40.09 -7.95
CA ALA A 7 7.61 39.14 -7.23
C ALA A 7 7.45 37.77 -7.88
N LEU A 8 8.52 37.37 -8.56
CA LEU A 8 8.86 35.99 -8.90
C LEU A 8 8.47 35.06 -7.73
N ALA A 9 7.49 34.18 -7.97
CA ALA A 9 7.36 32.93 -7.24
C ALA A 9 7.86 31.84 -8.18
N PHE A 10 9.17 31.60 -8.17
CA PHE A 10 9.75 30.39 -7.58
C PHE A 10 9.12 29.12 -8.14
N LEU A 11 9.74 28.61 -9.21
CA LEU A 11 10.32 27.26 -9.24
C LEU A 11 9.66 26.29 -8.25
N VAL A 12 8.51 25.75 -8.62
CA VAL A 12 8.06 24.47 -8.08
C VAL A 12 8.67 23.39 -8.95
N ALA A 13 9.99 23.25 -8.82
CA ALA A 13 10.68 22.04 -9.22
C ALA A 13 10.21 20.91 -8.31
N GLY A 14 9.89 19.77 -8.90
CA GLY A 14 9.59 18.54 -8.17
C GLY A 14 8.10 18.21 -8.09
N CYS A 15 7.47 17.93 -9.24
CA CYS A 15 6.46 16.86 -9.26
C CYS A 15 7.19 15.54 -9.02
N SER A 16 7.69 15.34 -7.80
CA SER A 16 7.90 14.00 -7.28
C SER A 16 6.50 13.51 -6.96
N GLU A 17 5.79 13.01 -7.97
CA GLU A 17 4.70 12.08 -7.71
C GLU A 17 5.30 11.02 -6.80
N SER A 18 4.91 11.08 -5.53
CA SER A 18 5.11 9.98 -4.62
C SER A 18 4.34 8.86 -5.28
N VAL A 19 5.06 8.00 -5.98
CA VAL A 19 4.51 6.74 -6.44
C VAL A 19 4.22 6.03 -5.13
N ASP A 20 2.96 6.09 -4.69
CA ASP A 20 2.42 5.26 -3.62
C ASP A 20 2.49 3.82 -4.14
N VAL A 21 3.70 3.26 -4.10
CA VAL A 21 3.91 1.83 -4.26
C VAL A 21 3.36 1.25 -2.97
N GLU A 22 2.13 0.72 -3.02
CA GLU A 22 1.56 -0.06 -1.91
C GLU A 22 2.61 -1.09 -1.48
N PHE A 23 3.27 -0.82 -0.35
CA PHE A 23 4.34 -1.67 0.12
C PHE A 23 3.71 -2.98 0.59
N PHE A 24 3.98 -4.07 -0.12
CA PHE A 24 3.48 -5.38 0.27
C PHE A 24 4.00 -5.74 1.66
N SER A 25 3.10 -5.80 2.64
CA SER A 25 3.40 -6.21 4.00
C SER A 25 2.97 -7.66 4.20
N TYR A 26 3.92 -8.54 4.54
CA TYR A 26 3.62 -9.96 4.82
C TYR A 26 2.53 -10.11 5.88
N GLN A 27 2.65 -9.37 6.97
CA GLN A 27 1.71 -9.45 8.09
C GLN A 27 0.34 -8.87 7.72
N GLY A 28 0.32 -7.80 6.92
CA GLY A 28 -0.91 -7.25 6.35
C GLY A 28 -1.61 -8.26 5.45
N CYS A 29 -0.90 -8.75 4.43
CA CYS A 29 -1.41 -9.79 3.52
C CYS A 29 -1.96 -10.99 4.28
N ARG A 30 -1.21 -11.51 5.26
CA ARG A 30 -1.63 -12.71 5.99
C ARG A 30 -2.90 -12.46 6.79
N ARG A 31 -3.05 -11.29 7.41
CA ARG A 31 -4.27 -10.92 8.14
C ARG A 31 -5.45 -10.83 7.18
N ASP A 32 -5.31 -10.06 6.11
CA ASP A 32 -6.40 -9.74 5.19
C ASP A 32 -6.87 -11.01 4.44
N MET A 33 -5.92 -11.88 4.05
CA MET A 33 -6.24 -13.16 3.42
C MET A 33 -6.84 -14.18 4.40
N THR A 34 -6.44 -14.15 5.68
CA THR A 34 -7.07 -15.02 6.70
C THR A 34 -8.53 -14.64 6.88
N GLU A 35 -8.83 -13.35 6.96
CA GLU A 35 -10.21 -12.85 7.03
C GLU A 35 -11.00 -13.23 5.77
N ALA A 36 -10.42 -13.03 4.58
CA ALA A 36 -11.07 -13.40 3.32
C ALA A 36 -11.42 -14.89 3.23
N PHE A 37 -10.52 -15.79 3.65
CA PHE A 37 -10.80 -17.24 3.65
C PHE A 37 -11.77 -17.65 4.75
N THR A 38 -11.71 -17.02 5.92
CA THR A 38 -12.68 -17.25 7.00
C THR A 38 -14.08 -16.85 6.55
N ASN A 39 -14.22 -15.72 5.86
CA ASN A 39 -15.49 -15.25 5.28
C ASN A 39 -16.03 -16.18 4.17
N GLN A 40 -15.19 -17.01 3.56
CA GLN A 40 -15.58 -18.08 2.63
C GLN A 40 -16.04 -19.36 3.35
N GLY A 41 -16.11 -19.35 4.68
CA GLY A 41 -16.51 -20.50 5.51
C GLY A 41 -15.38 -21.47 5.83
N MET A 42 -14.12 -21.08 5.62
CA MET A 42 -12.98 -21.89 6.01
C MET A 42 -12.77 -21.83 7.53
N ASP A 43 -12.34 -22.95 8.12
CA ASP A 43 -11.89 -22.97 9.51
C ASP A 43 -10.78 -21.91 9.74
N PRO A 44 -10.80 -21.12 10.83
CA PRO A 44 -9.84 -20.04 11.04
C PRO A 44 -8.37 -20.49 11.06
N VAL A 45 -8.08 -21.71 11.52
CA VAL A 45 -6.71 -22.26 11.53
C VAL A 45 -6.30 -22.63 10.11
N ALA A 46 -7.17 -23.32 9.37
CA ALA A 46 -6.93 -23.66 7.96
C ALA A 46 -6.80 -22.39 7.08
N ALA A 47 -7.63 -21.37 7.32
CA ALA A 47 -7.58 -20.08 6.67
C ALA A 47 -6.23 -19.38 6.89
N ASN A 48 -5.73 -19.39 8.12
CA ASN A 48 -4.43 -18.82 8.46
C ASN A 48 -3.28 -19.54 7.75
N MET A 49 -3.30 -20.87 7.72
CA MET A 49 -2.29 -21.67 7.03
C MET A 49 -2.30 -21.42 5.52
N LYS A 50 -3.49 -21.30 4.92
CA LYS A 50 -3.65 -20.97 3.49
C LYS A 50 -3.19 -19.53 3.19
N ALA A 51 -3.54 -18.57 4.04
CA ALA A 51 -3.11 -17.18 3.93
C ALA A 51 -1.59 -17.05 4.01
N LYS A 52 -0.95 -17.78 4.93
CA LYS A 52 0.51 -17.87 5.04
C LYS A 52 1.13 -18.31 3.71
N ALA A 53 0.72 -19.45 3.16
CA ALA A 53 1.28 -19.96 1.91
C ALA A 53 1.09 -18.98 0.74
N HIS A 54 -0.11 -18.39 0.62
CA HIS A 54 -0.39 -17.38 -0.40
C HIS A 54 0.53 -16.17 -0.30
N CYS A 55 0.71 -15.61 0.90
CA CYS A 55 1.54 -14.43 1.09
C CYS A 55 3.04 -14.71 0.95
N GLU A 56 3.50 -15.93 1.27
CA GLU A 56 4.88 -16.36 0.99
C GLU A 56 5.14 -16.44 -0.52
N GLU A 57 4.20 -16.96 -1.30
CA GLU A 57 4.30 -16.99 -2.77
C GLU A 57 4.36 -15.59 -3.40
N GLN A 58 3.62 -14.62 -2.85
CA GLN A 58 3.62 -13.24 -3.34
C GLN A 58 4.93 -12.50 -3.00
N MET A 59 5.61 -12.86 -1.91
CA MET A 59 6.93 -12.28 -1.58
C MET A 59 8.08 -12.87 -2.39
N GLN A 60 7.92 -14.07 -2.93
CA GLN A 60 8.94 -14.74 -3.73
C GLN A 60 8.89 -14.39 -5.22
N LYS A 61 7.86 -13.66 -5.66
CA LYS A 61 7.68 -13.17 -7.03
C LYS A 61 8.15 -11.73 -7.16
#